data_AF-A0AB72ZME8-F1
#
_entry.id   AF-A0AB72ZME8-F1
#
_cell.length_a   1.000
_cell.length_b   1.000
_cell.length_c   1.000
_cell.angle_alpha   90.00
_cell.angle_beta   90.00
_cell.angle_gamma   90.00
#
_symmetry.space_group_name_H-M   'P 1'
#
loop_
_entity.id
_entity.type
_entity.pdbx_description
1 polymer ?
#
loop_
_entity_poly.entity_id
_entity_poly.type
_entity_poly.pdbx_seq_one_letter_code
_entity_poly.pdbx_strand_id
1 'polypeptide(L)'
;MAVMHPWGVLQATFELDALAQGRLKAARLHVRFQDGVLVDTECADVLPPTLTLAASLPVEASDATVMLAIPQLYANGGNCLQPDERGERPVRYRQAWRDVQNQFGDDKKQVAVMYHQLTLRLDTQENGDYQVCPVARLLRDAQGRWTLDPGFIPPMLSLQASAWCGEQLELLMVQLRARLQRLMGMRRESNARMADFAVADVSLFWLLNALNSAEPVLGNFQRYPQVHPERLYQE
;
A
#
# COMPACT_ATOMS: atom_id res chain seq x y z
N MET A 1 -2.32 15.20 -14.55
CA MET A 1 -2.07 13.83 -15.06
C MET A 1 -3.02 12.92 -14.32
N ALA A 2 -4.00 12.34 -15.02
CA ALA A 2 -4.94 11.40 -14.41
C ALA A 2 -4.25 10.02 -14.25
N VAL A 3 -4.56 9.30 -13.19
CA VAL A 3 -4.21 7.88 -13.00
C VAL A 3 -5.44 7.03 -13.30
N MET A 4 -5.25 5.82 -13.83
CA MET A 4 -6.37 4.94 -14.21
C MET A 4 -7.03 4.31 -12.98
N HIS A 5 -6.26 4.01 -11.94
CA HIS A 5 -6.73 3.36 -10.73
C HIS A 5 -6.41 4.20 -9.48
N PRO A 6 -7.11 5.31 -9.23
CA PRO A 6 -6.87 6.19 -8.06
C PRO A 6 -7.41 5.59 -6.76
N TRP A 7 -7.08 4.34 -6.44
CA TRP A 7 -7.46 3.67 -5.20
C TRP A 7 -6.37 2.68 -4.76
N GLY A 8 -6.38 2.30 -3.49
CA GLY A 8 -5.38 1.41 -2.92
C GLY A 8 -4.79 1.94 -1.62
N VAL A 9 -3.64 1.40 -1.26
CA VAL A 9 -2.93 1.64 -0.01
C VAL A 9 -1.85 2.70 -0.24
N LEU A 10 -1.84 3.72 0.62
CA LEU A 10 -0.69 4.61 0.80
C LEU A 10 0.22 4.08 1.92
N GLN A 11 -0.39 3.58 3.00
CA GLN A 11 0.33 2.98 4.12
C GLN A 11 -0.58 1.97 4.85
N ALA A 12 -0.04 0.80 5.18
CA ALA A 12 -0.70 -0.17 6.06
C ALA A 12 0.35 -0.84 6.95
N THR A 13 0.25 -0.63 8.26
CA THR A 13 1.17 -1.22 9.25
C THR A 13 0.40 -1.89 10.37
N PHE A 14 1.00 -2.95 10.92
CA PHE A 14 0.40 -3.82 11.92
C PHE A 14 1.35 -4.06 13.09
N GLU A 15 0.79 -4.34 14.27
CA GLU A 15 1.56 -4.67 15.47
C GLU A 15 2.04 -6.14 15.42
N LEU A 16 3.34 -6.34 15.22
CA LEU A 16 3.94 -7.68 15.08
C LEU A 16 3.88 -8.50 16.37
N ASP A 17 3.99 -7.85 17.54
CA ASP A 17 3.89 -8.53 18.84
C ASP A 17 2.49 -9.12 19.09
N ALA A 18 1.45 -8.40 18.66
CA ALA A 18 0.08 -8.90 18.71
C ALA A 18 -0.12 -10.06 17.72
N LEU A 19 0.48 -9.96 16.53
CA LEU A 19 0.40 -10.99 15.49
C LEU A 19 1.02 -12.31 15.97
N ALA A 20 2.15 -12.25 16.68
CA ALA A 20 2.77 -13.42 17.31
C ALA A 20 1.85 -14.13 18.32
N GLN A 21 0.85 -13.43 18.85
CA GLN A 21 -0.19 -13.96 19.75
C GLN A 21 -1.48 -14.36 19.02
N GLY A 22 -1.48 -14.39 17.68
CA GLY A 22 -2.64 -14.75 16.85
C GLY A 22 -3.69 -13.64 16.74
N ARG A 23 -3.31 -12.38 17.01
CA ARG A 23 -4.19 -11.21 16.93
C ARG A 23 -3.64 -10.20 15.94
N LEU A 24 -4.39 -9.90 14.89
CA LEU A 24 -3.99 -8.86 13.95
C LEU A 24 -4.57 -7.52 14.37
N LYS A 25 -3.68 -6.60 14.75
CA LYS A 25 -4.02 -5.23 15.14
C LYS A 25 -3.33 -4.25 14.20
N ALA A 26 -4.11 -3.37 13.59
CA ALA A 26 -3.59 -2.29 12.77
C ALA A 26 -2.92 -1.23 13.66
N ALA A 27 -1.79 -0.71 13.22
CA ALA A 27 -1.09 0.40 13.86
C ALA A 27 -1.34 1.71 13.10
N ARG A 28 -1.28 1.68 11.76
CA ARG A 28 -1.62 2.82 10.88
C ARG A 28 -2.25 2.31 9.59
N LEU A 29 -3.29 2.99 9.14
CA LEU A 29 -3.95 2.73 7.86
C LEU A 29 -4.20 4.05 7.14
N HIS A 30 -3.69 4.14 5.93
CA HIS A 30 -3.95 5.22 5.00
C HIS A 30 -4.30 4.59 3.64
N VAL A 31 -5.60 4.53 3.34
CA VAL A 31 -6.16 3.72 2.25
C VAL A 31 -7.27 4.50 1.55
N ARG A 32 -7.27 4.49 0.22
CA ARG A 32 -8.37 5.03 -0.59
C ARG A 32 -9.16 3.89 -1.21
N PHE A 33 -10.47 3.91 -1.02
CA PHE A 33 -11.38 2.95 -1.64
C PHE A 33 -11.73 3.35 -3.07
N GLN A 34 -12.30 2.41 -3.83
CA GLN A 34 -12.65 2.59 -5.24
C GLN A 34 -13.73 3.67 -5.47
N ASP A 35 -14.57 3.94 -4.48
CA ASP A 35 -15.55 5.04 -4.52
C ASP A 35 -14.95 6.40 -4.15
N GLY A 36 -13.65 6.45 -3.89
CA GLY A 36 -12.91 7.67 -3.61
C GLY A 36 -12.88 8.08 -2.15
N VAL A 37 -13.48 7.32 -1.23
CA VAL A 37 -13.31 7.57 0.20
C VAL A 37 -11.86 7.32 0.60
N LEU A 38 -11.28 8.30 1.29
CA LEU A 38 -9.95 8.21 1.87
C LEU A 38 -10.10 7.95 3.37
N VAL A 39 -9.46 6.88 3.83
CA VAL A 39 -9.28 6.55 5.23
C VAL A 39 -7.88 6.96 5.65
N ASP A 40 -7.79 7.71 6.75
CA ASP A 40 -6.53 8.09 7.39
C ASP A 40 -6.67 8.03 8.92
N THR A 41 -6.09 6.98 9.51
CA THR A 41 -6.17 6.74 10.95
C THR A 41 -5.23 7.60 11.79
N GLU A 42 -4.33 8.36 11.17
CA GLU A 42 -3.49 9.34 11.89
C GLU A 42 -4.20 10.69 12.04
N CYS A 43 -5.14 10.99 11.13
CA CYS A 43 -5.81 12.29 11.08
C CYS A 43 -7.28 12.23 11.50
N ALA A 44 -8.10 11.42 10.82
CA ALA A 44 -9.56 11.54 10.84
C ALA A 44 -10.29 10.28 11.30
N ASP A 45 -9.70 9.10 11.11
CA ASP A 45 -10.36 7.82 11.33
C ASP A 45 -9.85 7.08 12.57
N VAL A 46 -10.68 6.18 13.08
CA VAL A 46 -10.32 5.29 14.19
C VAL A 46 -9.80 3.98 13.61
N LEU A 47 -8.78 3.40 14.26
CA LEU A 47 -8.28 2.07 13.90
C LEU A 47 -9.39 1.02 14.01
N PRO A 48 -9.46 0.06 13.06
CA PRO A 48 -10.46 -1.01 13.11
C PRO A 48 -10.24 -1.92 14.32
N PRO A 49 -11.29 -2.63 14.77
CA PRO A 49 -11.17 -3.65 15.81
C PRO A 49 -10.15 -4.75 15.44
N THR A 50 -9.50 -5.30 16.46
CA THR A 50 -8.54 -6.41 16.32
C THR A 50 -9.20 -7.65 15.72
N LEU A 51 -8.57 -8.24 14.70
CA LEU A 51 -8.99 -9.51 14.12
C LEU A 51 -8.31 -10.68 14.85
N THR A 52 -9.12 -11.55 15.48
CA THR A 52 -8.60 -12.76 16.14
C THR A 52 -8.51 -13.89 15.11
N LEU A 53 -7.29 -14.33 14.81
CA LEU A 53 -7.03 -15.26 13.71
C LEU A 53 -7.56 -16.67 14.00
N ALA A 54 -7.38 -17.16 15.23
CA ALA A 54 -7.84 -18.50 15.63
C ALA A 54 -9.37 -18.67 15.55
N ALA A 55 -10.14 -17.59 15.65
CA ALA A 55 -11.60 -17.61 15.52
C ALA A 55 -12.06 -17.46 14.07
N SER A 56 -11.19 -16.98 13.18
CA SER A 56 -11.57 -16.55 11.83
C SER A 56 -10.97 -17.44 10.73
N LEU A 57 -9.90 -18.18 11.03
CA LEU A 57 -9.20 -19.08 10.10
C LEU A 57 -9.29 -20.53 10.56
N PRO A 58 -9.45 -21.48 9.62
CA PRO A 58 -9.26 -22.91 9.90
C PRO A 58 -7.87 -23.21 10.46
N VAL A 59 -7.77 -24.32 11.20
CA VAL A 59 -6.48 -24.75 11.78
C VAL A 59 -5.47 -25.10 10.68
N GLU A 60 -5.94 -25.65 9.57
CA GLU A 60 -5.12 -26.07 8.43
C GLU A 60 -4.68 -24.91 7.52
N ALA A 61 -5.20 -23.69 7.73
CA ALA A 61 -4.87 -22.55 6.88
C ALA A 61 -3.38 -22.19 6.97
N SER A 62 -2.67 -22.25 5.85
CA SER A 62 -1.26 -21.88 5.70
C SER A 62 -1.05 -20.39 5.46
N ASP A 63 -2.03 -19.75 4.83
CA ASP A 63 -1.99 -18.35 4.41
C ASP A 63 -3.38 -17.73 4.49
N ALA A 64 -3.42 -16.40 4.54
CA ALA A 64 -4.66 -15.65 4.52
C ALA A 64 -4.45 -14.23 4.01
N THR A 65 -5.30 -13.74 3.12
CA THR A 65 -5.27 -12.32 2.71
C THR A 65 -6.16 -11.50 3.62
N VAL A 66 -5.60 -10.45 4.20
CA VAL A 66 -6.32 -9.50 5.05
C VAL A 66 -6.76 -8.32 4.23
N MET A 67 -8.05 -8.01 4.35
CA MET A 67 -8.72 -6.92 3.69
C MET A 67 -9.11 -5.86 4.72
N LEU A 68 -8.85 -4.60 4.42
CA LEU A 68 -9.53 -3.49 5.08
C LEU A 68 -10.89 -3.33 4.42
N ALA A 69 -11.95 -3.38 5.22
CA ALA A 69 -13.31 -3.34 4.75
C ALA A 69 -14.06 -2.13 5.31
N ILE A 70 -14.79 -1.46 4.43
CA ILE A 70 -15.74 -0.40 4.75
C ILE A 70 -17.12 -0.79 4.19
N PRO A 71 -18.21 -0.68 4.96
CA PRO A 71 -19.54 -1.02 4.44
C PRO A 71 -19.91 -0.19 3.21
N GLN A 72 -20.68 -0.80 2.30
CA GLN A 72 -21.22 -0.12 1.12
C GLN A 72 -22.05 1.11 1.53
N LEU A 73 -22.00 2.15 0.71
CA LEU A 73 -22.84 3.33 0.87
C LEU A 73 -24.20 3.08 0.21
N TYR A 74 -25.28 3.15 0.98
CA TYR A 74 -26.62 2.94 0.45
C TYR A 74 -27.27 4.27 0.04
N ALA A 75 -27.70 4.39 -1.22
CA ALA A 75 -28.31 5.62 -1.73
C ALA A 75 -29.60 6.03 -1.00
N ASN A 76 -30.35 5.05 -0.47
CA ASN A 76 -31.62 5.27 0.22
C ASN A 76 -31.47 5.71 1.69
N GLY A 77 -30.24 5.97 2.16
CA GLY A 77 -29.97 6.37 3.54
C GLY A 77 -29.72 5.20 4.49
N GLY A 78 -29.80 5.47 5.79
CA GLY A 78 -29.47 4.49 6.84
C GLY A 78 -27.97 4.15 6.90
N ASN A 79 -27.10 5.12 6.57
CA ASN A 79 -25.66 4.94 6.52
C ASN A 79 -24.93 5.35 7.80
N CYS A 80 -25.63 5.88 8.81
CA CYS A 80 -25.01 6.37 10.05
C CYS A 80 -25.76 5.81 11.26
N LEU A 81 -25.04 5.11 12.12
CA LEU A 81 -25.54 4.63 13.41
C LEU A 81 -25.31 5.69 14.50
N GLN A 82 -26.25 5.80 15.44
CA GLN A 82 -26.03 6.50 16.70
C GLN A 82 -24.98 5.77 17.58
N PRO A 83 -24.36 6.44 18.57
CA PRO A 83 -23.23 5.88 19.33
C PRO A 83 -23.42 4.46 19.87
N ASP A 84 -24.62 4.13 20.36
CA ASP A 84 -24.94 2.82 20.96
C ASP A 84 -25.88 1.98 20.09
N GLU A 85 -26.20 2.44 18.89
CA GLU A 85 -27.12 1.75 17.99
C GLU A 85 -26.44 0.55 17.33
N ARG A 86 -27.22 -0.53 17.18
CA ARG A 86 -26.81 -1.72 16.44
C ARG A 86 -27.59 -1.77 15.13
N GLY A 87 -26.87 -1.76 14.01
CA GLY A 87 -27.47 -1.97 12.71
C GLY A 87 -27.83 -3.45 12.51
N GLU A 88 -28.91 -3.71 11.78
CA GLU A 88 -29.29 -5.04 11.30
C GLU A 88 -28.34 -5.58 10.21
N ARG A 89 -27.54 -4.67 9.64
CA ARG A 89 -26.54 -4.91 8.60
C ARG A 89 -25.30 -4.03 8.87
N PRO A 90 -24.17 -4.26 8.18
CA PRO A 90 -23.03 -3.36 8.24
C PRO A 90 -23.42 -1.95 7.78
N VAL A 91 -23.09 -0.93 8.59
CA VAL A 91 -23.41 0.48 8.32
C VAL A 91 -22.13 1.30 8.27
N ARG A 92 -22.00 2.14 7.23
CA ARG A 92 -20.74 2.78 6.84
C ARG A 92 -20.19 3.75 7.89
N TYR A 93 -21.07 4.46 8.60
CA TYR A 93 -20.70 5.49 9.57
C TYR A 93 -21.26 5.21 10.95
N ARG A 94 -20.56 5.69 11.97
CA ARG A 94 -21.09 5.84 13.33
C ARG A 94 -20.85 7.26 13.81
N GLN A 95 -21.89 7.86 14.37
CA GLN A 95 -21.81 9.15 15.02
C GLN A 95 -21.04 9.03 16.33
N ALA A 96 -20.17 10.01 16.61
CA ALA A 96 -19.55 10.22 17.89
C ALA A 96 -19.57 11.71 18.24
N TRP A 97 -19.64 12.02 19.54
CA TRP A 97 -19.52 13.39 20.01
C TRP A 97 -18.06 13.69 20.37
N ARG A 98 -17.52 14.79 19.84
CA ARG A 98 -16.17 15.27 20.17
C ARG A 98 -16.19 16.72 20.59
N ASP A 99 -15.38 17.04 21.58
CA ASP A 99 -15.03 18.42 21.89
C ASP A 99 -14.00 18.92 20.88
N VAL A 100 -14.44 19.78 19.97
CA VAL A 100 -13.61 20.38 18.93
C VAL A 100 -13.13 21.75 19.42
N GLN A 101 -11.81 21.96 19.38
CA GLN A 101 -11.16 23.23 19.72
C GLN A 101 -11.41 24.26 18.62
N ASN A 102 -11.86 25.45 19.02
CA ASN A 102 -11.86 26.61 18.14
C ASN A 102 -10.41 27.04 17.86
N GLN A 103 -10.04 27.23 16.60
CA GLN A 103 -8.68 27.63 16.21
C GLN A 103 -8.42 29.14 16.35
N PHE A 104 -9.47 29.94 16.56
CA PHE A 104 -9.38 31.41 16.65
C PHE A 104 -9.78 31.95 18.03
N GLY A 105 -10.00 31.06 19.00
CA GLY A 105 -10.36 31.39 20.38
C GLY A 105 -10.07 30.23 21.32
N ASP A 106 -10.32 30.42 22.61
CA ASP A 106 -9.94 29.45 23.65
C ASP A 106 -11.07 28.44 23.98
N ASP A 107 -12.22 28.53 23.31
CA ASP A 107 -13.38 27.67 23.59
C ASP A 107 -13.34 26.33 22.85
N LYS A 108 -14.04 25.34 23.44
CA LYS A 108 -14.33 24.04 22.83
C LYS A 108 -15.83 23.87 22.68
N LYS A 109 -16.25 23.21 21.60
CA LYS A 109 -17.66 22.87 21.38
C LYS A 109 -17.83 21.40 21.07
N GLN A 110 -18.90 20.83 21.61
CA GLN A 110 -19.28 19.45 21.30
C GLN A 110 -19.89 19.41 19.89
N VAL A 111 -19.28 18.63 19.00
CA VAL A 111 -19.71 18.45 17.61
C VAL A 111 -19.92 16.97 17.34
N ALA A 112 -21.02 16.65 16.66
CA ALA A 112 -21.25 15.31 16.13
C ALA A 112 -20.33 15.09 14.92
N VAL A 113 -19.41 14.14 15.04
CA VAL A 113 -18.54 13.69 13.94
C VAL A 113 -18.99 12.31 13.48
N MET A 114 -18.69 11.98 12.22
CA MET A 114 -18.93 10.67 11.65
C MET A 114 -17.61 9.94 11.48
N TYR A 115 -17.51 8.73 12.02
CA TYR A 115 -16.36 7.85 11.78
C TYR A 115 -16.74 6.72 10.84
N HIS A 116 -15.85 6.41 9.90
CA HIS A 116 -15.98 5.20 9.09
C HIS A 116 -15.95 3.96 9.99
N GLN A 117 -16.89 3.04 9.80
CA GLN A 117 -16.93 1.76 10.50
C GLN A 117 -16.03 0.75 9.78
N LEU A 118 -14.74 0.85 10.05
CA LEU A 118 -13.71 0.02 9.44
C LEU A 118 -13.60 -1.33 10.15
N THR A 119 -13.38 -2.39 9.39
CA THR A 119 -13.11 -3.73 9.92
C THR A 119 -11.97 -4.40 9.16
N LEU A 120 -11.15 -5.18 9.87
CA LEU A 120 -10.23 -6.11 9.22
C LEU A 120 -10.97 -7.41 8.95
N ARG A 121 -10.99 -7.82 7.69
CA ARG A 121 -11.68 -9.02 7.21
C ARG A 121 -10.71 -9.92 6.48
N LEU A 122 -11.09 -11.17 6.29
CA LEU A 122 -10.35 -12.12 5.47
C LEU A 122 -10.97 -12.19 4.07
N ASP A 123 -10.17 -12.52 3.07
CA ASP A 123 -10.62 -12.78 1.71
C ASP A 123 -11.62 -13.94 1.62
N THR A 124 -11.49 -14.94 2.49
CA THR A 124 -12.39 -16.09 2.59
C THR A 124 -13.76 -15.78 3.19
N GLN A 125 -13.94 -14.60 3.81
CA GLN A 125 -15.22 -14.19 4.38
C GLN A 125 -16.18 -13.63 3.31
N GLU A 126 -17.49 -13.67 3.60
CA GLU A 126 -18.47 -12.98 2.77
C GLU A 126 -18.28 -11.47 2.87
N ASN A 127 -17.87 -10.85 1.77
CA ASN A 127 -17.51 -9.43 1.69
C ASN A 127 -18.46 -8.62 0.80
N GLY A 128 -19.60 -9.18 0.38
CA GLY A 128 -20.54 -8.55 -0.57
C GLY A 128 -21.11 -7.20 -0.12
N ASP A 129 -21.34 -7.02 1.18
CA ASP A 129 -21.84 -5.77 1.77
C ASP A 129 -20.75 -4.72 2.05
N TYR A 130 -19.52 -4.99 1.61
CA TYR A 130 -18.36 -4.13 1.86
C TYR A 130 -17.68 -3.73 0.56
N GLN A 131 -17.04 -2.57 0.60
CA GLN A 131 -15.90 -2.30 -0.26
C GLN A 131 -14.66 -2.75 0.50
N VAL A 132 -13.76 -3.42 -0.21
CA VAL A 132 -12.58 -4.04 0.39
C VAL A 132 -11.31 -3.62 -0.33
N CYS A 133 -10.23 -3.47 0.42
CA CYS A 133 -8.89 -3.23 -0.10
C CYS A 133 -7.93 -4.22 0.56
N PRO A 134 -7.22 -5.08 -0.19
CA PRO A 134 -6.15 -5.90 0.36
C PRO A 134 -5.07 -5.04 1.02
N VAL A 135 -4.74 -5.34 2.28
CA VAL A 135 -3.76 -4.56 3.06
C VAL A 135 -2.59 -5.39 3.58
N ALA A 136 -2.75 -6.71 3.70
CA ALA A 136 -1.68 -7.62 4.08
C ALA A 136 -1.98 -9.05 3.61
N ARG A 137 -0.94 -9.88 3.52
CA ARG A 137 -1.07 -11.34 3.50
C ARG A 137 -0.34 -11.92 4.69
N LEU A 138 -0.95 -12.89 5.34
CA LEU A 138 -0.39 -13.63 6.46
C LEU A 138 0.10 -14.99 5.97
N LEU A 139 1.19 -15.47 6.55
CA LEU A 139 1.73 -16.81 6.34
C LEU A 139 1.96 -17.48 7.70
N ARG A 140 1.80 -18.80 7.76
CA ARG A 140 2.30 -19.58 8.90
C ARG A 140 3.77 -19.93 8.73
N ASP A 141 4.56 -19.65 9.76
CA ASP A 141 5.95 -20.11 9.85
C ASP A 141 6.03 -21.61 10.15
N ALA A 142 7.24 -22.18 10.09
CA ALA A 142 7.47 -23.59 10.40
C ALA A 142 7.12 -23.98 11.85
N GLN A 143 7.02 -22.99 12.75
CA GLN A 143 6.59 -23.13 14.14
C GLN A 143 5.07 -22.95 14.31
N GLY A 144 4.33 -22.75 13.22
CA GLY A 144 2.88 -22.60 13.19
C GLY A 144 2.36 -21.22 13.60
N ARG A 145 3.25 -20.22 13.79
CA ARG A 145 2.90 -18.84 14.14
C ARG A 145 2.63 -18.02 12.88
N TRP A 146 1.74 -17.05 12.99
CA TRP A 146 1.43 -16.14 11.90
C TRP A 146 2.47 -15.03 11.79
N THR A 147 2.90 -14.75 10.57
CA THR A 147 3.78 -13.63 10.21
C THR A 147 3.20 -12.88 9.01
N LEU A 148 3.65 -11.64 8.80
CA LEU A 148 3.35 -10.91 7.57
C LEU A 148 4.19 -11.48 6.43
N ASP A 149 3.58 -11.65 5.27
CA ASP A 149 4.30 -11.98 4.05
C ASP A 149 5.08 -10.76 3.53
N PRO A 150 6.43 -10.78 3.53
CA PRO A 150 7.22 -9.67 3.02
C PRO A 150 7.07 -9.48 1.51
N GLY A 151 6.68 -10.52 0.76
CA GLY A 151 6.48 -10.47 -0.69
C GLY A 151 5.09 -10.02 -1.12
N PHE A 152 4.22 -9.65 -0.18
CA PHE A 152 2.89 -9.16 -0.50
C PHE A 152 2.92 -7.74 -1.06
N ILE A 153 2.21 -7.51 -2.16
CA ILE A 153 2.07 -6.20 -2.79
C ILE A 153 0.57 -5.84 -2.80
N PRO A 154 0.13 -4.85 -2.00
CA PRO A 154 -1.26 -4.39 -2.05
C PRO A 154 -1.52 -3.62 -3.36
N PRO A 155 -2.78 -3.30 -3.71
CA PRO A 155 -3.05 -2.24 -4.66
C PRO A 155 -2.43 -0.94 -4.12
N MET A 156 -1.42 -0.40 -4.81
CA MET A 156 -0.63 0.71 -4.27
C MET A 156 -1.07 2.05 -4.87
N LEU A 157 -1.16 3.07 -4.02
CA LEU A 157 -1.27 4.47 -4.44
C LEU A 157 0.08 5.20 -4.46
N SER A 158 1.07 4.61 -3.78
CA SER A 158 2.43 5.11 -3.63
C SER A 158 3.38 3.91 -3.67
N LEU A 159 4.55 4.05 -4.31
CA LEU A 159 5.57 2.99 -4.29
C LEU A 159 6.02 2.66 -2.85
N GLN A 160 5.88 3.61 -1.91
CA GLN A 160 6.17 3.39 -0.49
C GLN A 160 5.23 2.38 0.19
N ALA A 161 4.08 2.07 -0.41
CA ALA A 161 3.11 1.15 0.18
C ALA A 161 3.61 -0.30 0.19
N SER A 162 4.63 -0.66 -0.61
CA SER A 162 5.25 -1.98 -0.60
C SER A 162 6.76 -1.86 -0.40
N ALA A 163 7.25 -2.37 0.73
CA ALA A 163 8.69 -2.47 1.00
C ALA A 163 9.39 -3.32 -0.07
N TRP A 164 8.78 -4.43 -0.49
CA TRP A 164 9.31 -5.31 -1.52
C TRP A 164 9.55 -4.57 -2.84
N CYS A 165 8.59 -3.78 -3.32
CA CYS A 165 8.76 -3.01 -4.55
C CYS A 165 9.93 -2.01 -4.43
N GLY A 166 10.08 -1.37 -3.27
CA GLY A 166 11.22 -0.48 -2.99
C GLY A 166 12.56 -1.20 -3.05
N GLU A 167 12.67 -2.35 -2.38
CA GLU A 167 13.88 -3.19 -2.38
C GLU A 167 14.23 -3.71 -3.78
N GLN A 168 13.24 -4.13 -4.56
CA GLN A 168 13.46 -4.59 -5.93
C GLN A 168 13.90 -3.44 -6.85
N LEU A 169 13.31 -2.25 -6.70
CA LEU A 169 13.73 -1.07 -7.46
C LEU A 169 15.17 -0.69 -7.11
N GLU A 170 15.54 -0.75 -5.83
CA GLU A 170 16.92 -0.50 -5.40
C GLU A 170 17.89 -1.53 -6.01
N LEU A 171 17.56 -2.83 -5.94
CA LEU A 171 18.37 -3.89 -6.54
C LEU A 171 18.54 -3.71 -8.04
N LEU A 172 17.46 -3.40 -8.76
CA LEU A 172 17.48 -3.10 -10.19
C LEU A 172 18.42 -1.92 -10.49
N MET A 173 18.33 -0.84 -9.72
CA MET A 173 19.17 0.34 -9.89
C MET A 173 20.65 0.05 -9.65
N VAL A 174 20.98 -0.78 -8.66
CA VAL A 174 22.36 -1.24 -8.41
C VAL A 174 22.89 -2.01 -9.62
N GLN A 175 22.11 -2.97 -10.14
CA GLN A 175 22.51 -3.76 -11.31
C GLN A 175 22.65 -2.91 -12.57
N LEU A 176 21.72 -1.99 -12.79
CA LEU A 176 21.70 -1.06 -13.92
C LEU A 176 22.95 -0.17 -13.90
N ARG A 177 23.24 0.47 -12.77
CA ARG A 177 24.42 1.34 -12.61
C ARG A 177 25.73 0.57 -12.78
N ALA A 178 25.84 -0.63 -12.20
CA ALA A 178 27.01 -1.49 -12.39
C ALA A 178 27.21 -1.87 -13.88
N ARG A 179 26.11 -2.18 -14.58
CA ARG A 179 26.16 -2.49 -16.01
C ARG A 179 26.57 -1.28 -16.84
N LEU A 180 26.01 -0.10 -16.56
CA LEU A 180 26.40 1.16 -17.20
C LEU A 180 27.89 1.46 -17.03
N GLN A 181 28.41 1.36 -15.81
CA GLN A 181 29.84 1.60 -15.55
C GLN A 181 30.73 0.65 -16.36
N ARG A 182 30.38 -0.63 -16.42
CA ARG A 182 31.12 -1.63 -17.21
C ARG A 182 31.11 -1.31 -18.71
N LEU A 183 29.96 -0.98 -19.27
CA LEU A 183 29.83 -0.65 -20.70
C LEU A 183 30.55 0.66 -21.06
N MET A 184 30.51 1.66 -20.17
CA MET A 184 31.28 2.91 -20.33
C MET A 184 32.79 2.66 -20.28
N GLY A 185 33.26 1.73 -19.44
CA GLY A 185 34.65 1.29 -19.40
C GLY A 185 35.10 0.69 -20.73
N MET A 186 34.32 -0.26 -21.27
CA MET A 186 34.60 -0.88 -22.58
C MET A 186 34.67 0.16 -23.72
N ARG A 187 33.80 1.18 -23.70
CA ARG A 187 33.83 2.27 -24.70
C ARG A 187 35.11 3.10 -24.63
N ARG A 188 35.64 3.38 -23.43
CA ARG A 188 36.90 4.13 -23.27
C ARG A 188 38.09 3.33 -23.80
N GLU A 189 38.12 2.03 -23.55
CA GLU A 189 39.15 1.12 -24.07
C GLU A 189 39.09 1.01 -25.60
N SER A 190 37.88 0.98 -26.19
CA SER A 190 37.69 0.97 -27.64
C SER A 190 38.10 2.30 -28.28
N ASN A 191 37.68 3.45 -27.75
CA ASN A 191 38.05 4.77 -28.28
C ASN A 191 39.56 5.07 -28.18
N ALA A 192 40.27 4.51 -27.20
CA ALA A 192 41.73 4.60 -27.10
C ALA A 192 42.43 3.85 -28.25
N ARG A 193 41.77 2.87 -28.85
CA ARG A 193 42.15 2.25 -30.12
C ARG A 193 41.53 3.09 -31.24
N MET A 194 42.19 4.19 -31.59
CA MET A 194 41.76 5.04 -32.71
C MET A 194 41.50 4.17 -33.96
N ALA A 195 40.26 4.15 -34.44
CA ALA A 195 39.83 3.73 -35.79
C ALA A 195 39.10 2.38 -36.01
N ASP A 196 38.40 1.78 -35.03
CA ASP A 196 37.47 0.67 -35.34
C ASP A 196 36.05 0.95 -34.83
N PHE A 197 35.32 1.88 -35.47
CA PHE A 197 33.86 1.85 -35.41
C PHE A 197 33.35 0.69 -36.29
N ALA A 198 33.51 -0.54 -35.80
CA ALA A 198 32.98 -1.72 -36.47
C ALA A 198 31.44 -1.74 -36.29
N VAL A 199 30.72 -2.25 -37.29
CA VAL A 199 29.25 -2.45 -37.26
C VAL A 199 28.76 -3.20 -36.00
N ALA A 200 29.66 -3.93 -35.32
CA ALA A 200 29.44 -4.58 -34.03
C ALA A 200 29.13 -3.60 -32.87
N ASP A 201 29.50 -2.32 -32.95
CA ASP A 201 29.32 -1.32 -31.89
C ASP A 201 27.94 -0.66 -31.90
N VAL A 202 27.13 -0.87 -32.94
CA VAL A 202 25.77 -0.31 -33.02
C VAL A 202 24.89 -0.84 -31.88
N SER A 203 24.97 -2.15 -31.59
CA SER A 203 24.22 -2.76 -30.50
C SER A 203 24.67 -2.24 -29.13
N LEU A 204 25.97 -2.03 -28.93
CA LEU A 204 26.53 -1.45 -27.71
C LEU A 204 26.06 0.00 -27.52
N PHE A 205 26.06 0.78 -28.60
CA PHE A 205 25.56 2.15 -28.59
C PHE A 205 24.08 2.20 -28.18
N TRP A 206 23.21 1.41 -28.81
CA TRP A 206 21.79 1.39 -28.47
C TRP A 206 21.52 0.92 -27.05
N LEU A 207 22.27 -0.09 -26.58
CA LEU A 207 22.18 -0.54 -25.19
C LEU A 207 22.61 0.56 -24.20
N LEU A 208 23.72 1.24 -24.46
CA LEU A 208 24.16 2.38 -23.64
C LEU A 208 23.16 3.52 -23.68
N ASN A 209 22.58 3.84 -24.85
CA ASN A 209 21.57 4.87 -24.98
C ASN A 209 20.33 4.55 -24.15
N ALA A 210 19.81 3.32 -24.26
CA ALA A 210 18.66 2.86 -23.48
C ALA A 210 18.92 2.95 -21.97
N LEU A 211 20.06 2.42 -21.50
CA LEU A 211 20.39 2.42 -20.07
C LEU A 211 20.65 3.83 -19.52
N ASN A 212 21.36 4.69 -20.25
CA ASN A 212 21.61 6.07 -19.82
C ASN A 212 20.33 6.92 -19.81
N SER A 213 19.37 6.60 -20.68
CA SER A 213 18.08 7.29 -20.70
C SER A 213 17.19 6.85 -19.54
N ALA A 214 17.19 5.55 -19.22
CA ALA A 214 16.35 4.98 -18.15
C ALA A 214 16.86 5.28 -16.73
N GLU A 215 18.19 5.28 -16.50
CA GLU A 215 18.78 5.46 -15.15
C GLU A 215 18.27 6.71 -14.41
N PRO A 216 18.28 7.93 -14.98
CA PRO A 216 17.84 9.12 -14.25
C PRO A 216 16.34 9.09 -13.95
N VAL A 217 15.53 8.49 -14.82
CA VAL A 217 14.07 8.37 -14.64
C VAL A 217 13.76 7.39 -13.51
N LEU A 218 14.32 6.18 -13.58
CA LEU A 218 14.15 5.17 -12.53
C LEU A 218 14.76 5.61 -11.19
N GLY A 219 15.90 6.31 -11.24
CA GLY A 219 16.54 6.91 -10.07
C GLY A 219 15.69 8.00 -9.41
N ASN A 220 14.82 8.67 -10.17
CA ASN A 220 13.88 9.64 -9.62
C ASN A 220 12.80 8.95 -8.76
N PHE A 221 12.29 7.81 -9.20
CA PHE A 221 11.33 7.01 -8.42
C PHE A 221 11.93 6.45 -7.12
N GLN A 222 13.22 6.09 -7.13
CA GLN A 222 13.94 5.69 -5.91
C GLN A 222 14.02 6.86 -4.90
N ARG A 223 14.23 8.10 -5.36
CA ARG A 223 14.35 9.29 -4.50
C ARG A 223 13.00 9.81 -4.01
N TYR A 224 11.97 9.71 -4.85
CA TYR A 224 10.63 10.23 -4.57
C TYR A 224 9.57 9.12 -4.77
N PRO A 225 9.49 8.14 -3.85
CA PRO A 225 8.59 7.01 -4.03
C PRO A 225 7.13 7.33 -3.68
N GLN A 226 6.78 8.59 -3.34
CA GLN A 226 5.40 9.04 -3.11
C GLN A 226 4.55 9.15 -4.40
N VAL A 227 4.89 8.40 -5.44
CA VAL A 227 4.22 8.43 -6.75
C VAL A 227 3.40 7.18 -6.97
N HIS A 228 2.34 7.31 -7.77
CA HIS A 228 1.52 6.19 -8.19
C HIS A 228 2.35 5.16 -8.99
N PRO A 229 2.20 3.84 -8.73
CA PRO A 229 2.96 2.79 -9.42
C PRO A 229 2.75 2.77 -10.94
N GLU A 230 1.61 3.26 -11.45
CA GLU A 230 1.40 3.40 -12.91
C GLU A 230 2.50 4.21 -13.60
N ARG A 231 3.11 5.19 -12.90
CA ARG A 231 4.21 5.97 -13.46
C ARG A 231 5.48 5.15 -13.62
N LEU A 232 5.78 4.29 -12.65
CA LEU A 232 6.92 3.38 -12.75
C LEU A 232 6.66 2.30 -13.82
N TYR A 233 5.42 1.82 -13.93
CA TYR A 233 5.05 0.80 -14.91
C TYR A 233 5.15 1.27 -16.37
N GLN A 234 5.03 2.57 -16.62
CA GLN A 234 5.15 3.17 -17.96
C GLN A 234 6.59 3.24 -18.48
N GLU A 235 7.58 3.17 -17.58
CA GLU A 235 9.01 3.27 -17.87
C GLU A 235 9.66 1.88 -17.95
#